data_AF-A0A1G9N576-F1
#
_entry.id   AF-A0A1G9N576-F1
#
_cell.length_a   1.000
_cell.length_b   1.000
_cell.length_c   1.000
_cell.angle_alpha   90.00
_cell.angle_beta   90.00
_cell.angle_gamma   90.00
#
_symmetry.space_group_name_H-M   'P 1'
#
loop_
_entity.id
_entity.type
_entity.pdbx_description
1 polymer ?
#
loop_
_entity_poly.entity_id
_entity_poly.type
_entity_poly.pdbx_seq_one_letter_code
_entity_poly.pdbx_strand_id
1 'polypeptide(L)' 'MRKPDEMERHHNYVACRNAFVFYSIVLLIWSFWSFIETREVGWEFITLLIGVAVFWFTRLFLARKTG' A
#
# COMPACT_ATOMS: atom_id res chain seq x y z
N MET A 1 -32.84 4.70 6.09
CA MET A 1 -32.22 3.60 5.32
C MET A 1 -30.75 3.97 5.13
N ARG A 2 -29.82 3.36 5.89
CA ARG A 2 -28.37 3.53 5.67
C ARG A 2 -28.08 3.08 4.24
N LYS A 3 -27.56 3.99 3.42
CA LYS A 3 -27.40 3.75 1.97
C LYS A 3 -26.54 2.51 1.77
N PRO A 4 -26.96 1.52 0.97
CA PRO A 4 -26.14 0.36 0.62
C PRO A 4 -24.75 0.76 0.07
N ASP A 5 -24.66 1.93 -0.59
CA ASP A 5 -23.40 2.56 -0.99
C ASP A 5 -22.36 2.69 0.14
N GLU A 6 -22.78 2.98 1.38
CA GLU A 6 -21.84 3.16 2.49
C GLU A 6 -21.21 1.83 2.91
N MET A 7 -21.97 0.72 2.85
CA MET A 7 -21.45 -0.60 3.19
C MET A 7 -20.51 -1.12 2.10
N GLU A 8 -20.87 -0.98 0.83
CA GLU A 8 -20.01 -1.38 -0.29
C GLU A 8 -18.70 -0.60 -0.31
N ARG A 9 -18.78 0.71 -0.09
CA ARG A 9 -17.60 1.57 -0.02
C ARG A 9 -16.72 1.26 1.19
N HIS A 10 -17.31 0.87 2.32
CA HIS A 10 -16.56 0.40 3.49
C HIS A 10 -15.84 -0.92 3.20
N HIS A 11 -16.52 -1.91 2.62
CA HIS A 11 -15.92 -3.18 2.25
C HIS A 11 -14.80 -3.01 1.22
N ASN A 12 -15.01 -2.14 0.23
CA ASN A 12 -13.99 -1.85 -0.78
C ASN A 12 -12.76 -1.17 -0.17
N TYR A 13 -12.95 -0.26 0.78
CA TYR A 13 -11.83 0.37 1.49
C TYR A 13 -11.01 -0.65 2.31
N VAL A 14 -11.70 -1.56 3.00
CA VAL A 14 -11.06 -2.65 3.75
C VAL A 14 -10.31 -3.60 2.82
N ALA A 15 -10.91 -4.00 1.70
CA ALA A 15 -10.27 -4.86 0.70
C ALA A 15 -9.04 -4.19 0.09
N CYS A 16 -9.14 -2.91 -0.29
CA CYS A 16 -8.05 -2.15 -0.87
C CYS A 16 -6.87 -1.99 0.12
N ARG A 17 -7.17 -1.73 1.40
CA ARG A 17 -6.16 -1.69 2.47
C ARG A 17 -5.47 -3.05 2.63
N ASN A 18 -6.21 -4.15 2.66
CA ASN A 18 -5.63 -5.48 2.79
C ASN A 18 -4.77 -5.85 1.57
N ALA A 19 -5.23 -5.54 0.35
CA ALA A 19 -4.47 -5.77 -0.87
C ALA A 19 -3.15 -4.97 -0.87
N PHE A 20 -3.20 -3.71 -0.42
CA PHE A 20 -2.02 -2.87 -0.30
C PHE A 20 -1.00 -3.45 0.70
N VAL A 21 -1.47 -3.89 1.88
CA VAL A 21 -0.61 -4.53 2.89
C VAL A 21 -0.02 -5.84 2.36
N PHE A 22 -0.82 -6.68 1.71
CA PHE A 22 -0.37 -7.95 1.14
C PHE A 22 0.73 -7.72 0.09
N TYR A 23 0.47 -6.85 -0.89
CA TYR A 23 1.44 -6.53 -1.94
C TYR A 23 2.73 -5.94 -1.36
N SER A 24 2.62 -5.06 -0.37
CA SER A 24 3.78 -4.47 0.32
C SER A 24 4.64 -5.54 1.03
N ILE A 25 4.01 -6.52 1.70
CA ILE A 25 4.73 -7.61 2.38
C ILE A 25 5.41 -8.52 1.36
N VAL A 26 4.72 -8.87 0.27
CA VAL A 26 5.29 -9.72 -0.80
C VAL A 26 6.50 -9.04 -1.42
N LEU A 27 6.40 -7.75 -1.76
CA LEU A 27 7.53 -6.98 -2.28
C LEU A 27 8.66 -6.84 -1.27
N LEU A 28 8.36 -6.69 0.01
CA LEU A 28 9.37 -6.61 1.06
C LEU A 28 10.16 -7.92 1.14
N ILE A 29 9.47 -9.06 1.19
CA ILE A 29 10.10 -10.39 1.23
C ILE A 29 10.95 -10.60 -0.02
N TRP A 30 10.41 -10.26 -1.19
CA TRP A 30 11.13 -10.39 -2.46
C TRP A 30 12.37 -9.49 -2.50
N SER A 31 12.24 -8.23 -2.10
CA SER A 31 13.35 -7.29 -2.05
C SER A 31 14.44 -7.74 -1.08
N PHE A 32 14.07 -8.33 0.07
CA PHE A 32 15.04 -8.92 1.00
C PHE A 32 15.75 -10.13 0.39
N TRP A 33 15.02 -10.99 -0.31
CA TRP A 33 15.58 -12.17 -0.96
C TRP A 33 16.55 -11.79 -2.09
N SER A 34 16.14 -10.85 -2.94
CA SER A 34 16.96 -10.26 -4.00
C SER A 34 18.22 -9.60 -3.43
N PHE A 35 18.11 -8.83 -2.34
CA PHE A 35 19.26 -8.21 -1.68
C PHE A 35 20.28 -9.22 -1.15
N ILE A 36 19.82 -10.37 -0.64
CA ILE A 36 20.70 -11.45 -0.17
C ILE A 36 21.43 -12.11 -1.34
N GLU A 37 20.74 -12.31 -2.46
CA GLU A 37 21.26 -13.09 -3.59
C GLU A 37 22.15 -12.27 -4.54
N THR A 38 21.76 -11.03 -4.86
CA THR A 38 22.47 -10.21 -5.84
C THR A 38 23.27 -9.06 -5.22
N ARG A 39 23.08 -8.73 -3.93
CA ARG A 39 23.66 -7.55 -3.25
C ARG A 39 23.38 -6.20 -3.92
N GLU A 40 22.50 -6.18 -4.93
CA GLU A 40 22.09 -4.99 -5.65
C GLU A 40 20.64 -4.66 -5.27
N VAL A 41 20.33 -3.37 -5.26
CA VAL A 41 18.96 -2.89 -5.04
C VAL A 41 18.22 -2.98 -6.37
N GLY A 42 17.49 -4.08 -6.55
CA GLY A 42 16.66 -4.32 -7.72
C GLY A 42 15.42 -3.42 -7.79
N TRP A 43 14.67 -3.58 -8.88
CA TRP A 43 13.42 -2.85 -9.14
C TRP A 43 12.35 -3.07 -8.06
N GLU A 44 12.49 -4.13 -7.25
CA GLU A 44 11.56 -4.44 -6.17
C GLU A 44 11.62 -3.40 -5.05
N PHE A 45 12.82 -2.87 -4.75
CA PHE A 45 12.99 -1.85 -3.72
C PHE A 45 12.40 -0.49 -4.16
N ILE A 46 12.55 -0.14 -5.44
CA ILE A 46 11.93 1.06 -6.03
C ILE A 46 10.41 0.96 -5.94
N THR A 47 9.86 -0.21 -6.26
CA THR A 47 8.41 -0.45 -6.22
C THR A 47 7.87 -0.36 -4.79
N LEU A 48 8.63 -0.84 -3.81
CA LEU A 48 8.30 -0.72 -2.39
C LEU A 48 8.31 0.74 -1.93
N LEU A 49 9.34 1.51 -2.31
CA LEU A 49 9.42 2.95 -2.03
C LEU A 49 8.25 3.73 -2.63
N ILE A 50 7.87 3.43 -3.87
CA ILE A 50 6.70 4.05 -4.52
C ILE A 50 5.42 3.71 -3.74
N GLY A 51 5.25 2.45 -3.33
CA GLY A 51 4.11 2.03 -2.50
C GLY A 51 4.00 2.82 -1.20
N VAL A 52 5.11 2.94 -0.47
CA VAL A 52 5.18 3.73 0.78
C VAL A 52 4.92 5.21 0.54
N ALA A 53 5.46 5.77 -0.54
CA ALA A 53 5.24 7.17 -0.92
C ALA A 53 3.77 7.45 -1.21
N VAL A 54 3.10 6.58 -1.98
CA VAL A 54 1.65 6.70 -2.28
C VAL A 54 0.81 6.61 -1.01
N PHE A 55 1.16 5.72 -0.07
CA PHE A 55 0.46 5.60 1.20
C PHE A 55 0.56 6.89 2.04
N TRP A 56 1.78 7.42 2.19
CA TRP A 56 2.00 8.68 2.92
C TRP A 56 1.34 9.87 2.23
N PHE A 57 1.39 9.95 0.89
CA PHE A 57 0.68 10.98 0.14
C PHE A 57 -0.83 10.91 0.36
N THR A 58 -1.40 9.70 0.29
CA THR A 58 -2.83 9.49 0.53
C THR A 58 -3.21 9.91 1.95
N ARG A 59 -2.40 9.55 2.95
CA ARG A 59 -2.61 9.95 4.35
C ARG A 59 -2.52 11.46 4.52
N LEU A 60 -1.53 12.11 3.91
CA LEU A 60 -1.33 13.57 4.00
C LEU A 60 -2.48 14.33 3.32
N PHE A 61 -2.92 13.85 2.15
CA PHE A 61 -4.03 14.44 1.43
C PHE A 61 -5.34 14.30 2.20
N LEU A 62 -5.57 13.14 2.82
CA LEU A 62 -6.74 12.92 3.67
C LEU A 62 -6.69 13.83 4.91
N ALA A 63 -5.54 13.91 5.59
CA ALA A 63 -5.34 14.76 6.76
C ALA A 63 -5.58 16.25 6.47
N ARG A 64 -5.18 16.72 5.27
CA ARG A 64 -5.45 18.10 4.81
C ARG A 64 -6.91 18.36 4.44
N LYS A 65 -7.72 17.32 4.25
CA LYS A 65 -9.13 17.44 3.90
C LYS A 65 -10.05 17.39 5.13
N THR A 66 -9.56 16.85 6.25
CA THR A 66 -10.27 16.76 7.53
C THR A 66 -9.83 17.78 8.59
N GLY A 67 -8.75 18.54 8.36
CA GLY A 67 -8.32 19.65 9.22
C GLY A 67 -8.70 21.00 8.62
#